data_AF-A0A7S3MJ78-F1
#
_entry.id   AF-A0A7S3MJ78-F1
#
_cell.length_a   1.000
_cell.length_b   1.000
_cell.length_c   1.000
_cell.angle_alpha   90.00
_cell.angle_beta   90.00
_cell.angle_gamma   90.00
#
_symmetry.space_group_name_H-M   'P 1'
#
loop_
_entity.id
_entity.type
_entity.pdbx_description
1 polymer ?
#
loop_
_entity_poly.entity_id
_entity_poly.type
_entity_poly.pdbx_seq_one_letter_code
_entity_poly.pdbx_strand_id
1 'polypeptide(L)'
;MYVYPVRGIRAGAQVDSLMLGMHGVMFDREVLLAATEDKAIVTTNTYHEMGCLRQVLKGSVVTITSEKPERLRAKGLPLSLSIDLNDEPEKVGPFVECQEGYFGFQFEDKVGAWFSAAIDREVFAIRSPLRRRTRMNSKELIYDRHDDLRKSFCTDAAFHVINKASVEEVERRMKERHPDGLPNFFISTEQ
;
A
#
# COMPACT_ATOMS: atom_id res chain seq x y z
N MET A 1 -8.61 9.01 2.84
CA MET A 1 -7.25 8.47 3.16
C MET A 1 -6.97 7.29 2.25
N TYR A 2 -5.73 6.82 2.15
CA TYR A 2 -5.38 5.69 1.26
C TYR A 2 -4.59 4.60 1.99
N VAL A 3 -4.86 3.34 1.63
CA VAL A 3 -4.09 2.15 2.02
C VAL A 3 -3.55 1.49 0.76
N TYR A 4 -2.41 0.82 0.81
CA TYR A 4 -1.84 0.09 -0.33
C TYR A 4 -1.74 -1.41 -0.04
N PRO A 5 -2.86 -2.15 -0.03
CA PRO A 5 -2.80 -3.57 0.33
C PRO A 5 -1.92 -4.42 -0.55
N VAL A 6 -1.90 -4.14 -1.86
CA VAL A 6 -0.94 -4.73 -2.78
C VAL A 6 0.18 -3.73 -3.05
N ARG A 7 1.41 -4.11 -2.67
CA ARG A 7 2.59 -3.29 -2.91
C ARG A 7 2.80 -3.10 -4.40
N GLY A 8 3.08 -1.86 -4.81
CA GLY A 8 3.46 -1.54 -6.19
C GLY A 8 2.29 -1.16 -7.10
N ILE A 9 1.04 -1.28 -6.65
CA ILE A 9 -0.11 -0.67 -7.34
C ILE A 9 -0.20 0.81 -6.94
N ARG A 10 -0.02 1.73 -7.90
CA ARG A 10 0.01 3.18 -7.63
C ARG A 10 -1.31 3.75 -7.12
N ALA A 11 -2.43 3.25 -7.64
CA ALA A 11 -3.73 3.65 -7.15
C ALA A 11 -3.93 3.03 -5.76
N GLY A 12 -3.78 3.83 -4.70
CA GLY A 12 -4.13 3.40 -3.34
C GLY A 12 -5.63 3.13 -3.23
N ALA A 13 -6.01 2.24 -2.32
CA ALA A 13 -7.41 2.02 -1.97
C ALA A 13 -7.89 3.16 -1.08
N GLN A 14 -8.86 3.95 -1.54
CA GLN A 14 -9.47 5.01 -0.73
C GLN A 14 -10.28 4.39 0.40
N VAL A 15 -10.09 4.90 1.62
CA VAL A 15 -10.83 4.50 2.81
C VAL A 15 -11.29 5.71 3.61
N ASP A 16 -12.44 5.55 4.29
CA ASP A 16 -13.06 6.56 5.16
C ASP A 16 -12.33 6.66 6.50
N SER A 17 -11.75 5.56 6.96
CA SER A 17 -11.01 5.46 8.22
C SER A 17 -9.84 4.51 8.08
N LEU A 18 -8.74 4.79 8.77
CA LEU A 18 -7.59 3.88 8.85
C LEU A 18 -7.69 3.04 10.13
N MET A 19 -7.66 1.72 9.96
CA MET A 19 -7.60 0.78 11.08
C MET A 19 -6.15 0.54 11.48
N LEU A 20 -5.88 0.49 12.78
CA LEU A 20 -4.53 0.38 13.32
C LEU A 20 -4.35 -0.96 14.00
N GLY A 21 -3.35 -1.70 13.56
CA GLY A 21 -2.93 -2.94 14.17
C GLY A 21 -1.67 -2.73 15.01
N MET A 22 -1.22 -3.80 15.67
CA MET A 22 0.02 -3.81 16.45
C MET A 22 1.29 -3.51 15.63
N HIS A 23 1.19 -3.45 14.31
CA HIS A 23 2.32 -3.29 13.38
C HIS A 23 2.07 -2.16 12.37
N GLY A 24 1.26 -1.15 12.74
CA GLY A 24 0.97 0.01 11.89
C GLY A 24 -0.43 -0.02 11.28
N VAL A 25 -0.59 0.60 10.10
CA VAL A 25 -1.85 0.64 9.37
C VAL A 25 -2.22 -0.79 8.96
N MET A 26 -3.40 -1.25 9.39
CA MET A 26 -3.91 -2.55 8.99
C MET A 26 -4.06 -2.60 7.48
N PHE A 27 -3.76 -3.77 6.94
CA PHE A 27 -3.92 -4.08 5.53
C PHE A 27 -2.96 -3.34 4.58
N ASP A 28 -1.97 -2.58 5.08
CA ASP A 28 -0.98 -1.96 4.20
C ASP A 28 0.13 -2.95 3.81
N ARG A 29 0.43 -3.04 2.50
CA ARG A 29 1.51 -3.86 1.92
C ARG A 29 1.47 -5.34 2.36
N GLU A 30 0.27 -5.84 2.53
CA GLU A 30 0.00 -7.22 2.94
C GLU A 30 0.23 -8.23 1.80
N VAL A 31 0.19 -7.79 0.55
CA VAL A 31 0.47 -8.60 -0.65
C VAL A 31 1.62 -7.98 -1.43
N LEU A 32 2.55 -8.82 -1.88
CA LEU A 32 3.62 -8.45 -2.80
C LEU A 32 3.58 -9.35 -4.02
N LEU A 33 4.07 -8.84 -5.14
CA LEU A 33 4.30 -9.62 -6.34
C LEU A 33 5.80 -9.79 -6.53
N ALA A 34 6.22 -10.98 -6.95
CA ALA A 34 7.59 -11.28 -7.31
C ALA A 34 7.63 -11.89 -8.71
N ALA A 35 8.63 -11.53 -9.50
CA ALA A 35 8.83 -12.10 -10.83
C ALA A 35 9.29 -13.56 -10.71
N THR A 36 8.76 -14.43 -11.57
CA THR A 36 9.04 -15.87 -11.50
C THR A 36 10.50 -16.20 -11.84
N GLU A 37 11.11 -15.45 -12.74
CA GLU A 37 12.47 -15.69 -13.24
C GLU A 37 13.55 -15.47 -12.18
N ASP A 38 13.50 -14.34 -11.49
CA ASP A 38 14.58 -13.88 -10.60
C ASP A 38 14.12 -13.65 -9.15
N LYS A 39 12.82 -13.77 -8.88
CA LYS A 39 12.18 -13.45 -7.59
C LYS A 39 12.41 -12.00 -7.15
N ALA A 40 12.63 -11.08 -8.08
CA ALA A 40 12.66 -9.65 -7.79
C ALA A 40 11.24 -9.13 -7.49
N ILE A 41 11.13 -8.21 -6.54
CA ILE A 41 9.83 -7.63 -6.19
C ILE A 41 9.34 -6.68 -7.29
N VAL A 42 8.12 -6.94 -7.73
CA VAL A 42 7.46 -6.22 -8.81
C VAL A 42 6.76 -4.99 -8.25
N THR A 43 7.17 -3.81 -8.71
CA THR A 43 6.57 -2.52 -8.35
C THR A 43 6.38 -1.67 -9.59
N THR A 44 5.53 -0.64 -9.56
CA THR A 44 5.42 0.33 -10.68
C THR A 44 6.72 1.06 -11.05
N ASN A 45 7.72 1.09 -10.17
CA ASN A 45 9.00 1.73 -10.48
C ASN A 45 9.91 0.80 -11.29
N THR A 46 9.80 -0.50 -11.06
CA THR A 46 10.57 -1.53 -11.77
C THR A 46 9.82 -2.10 -12.97
N TYR A 47 8.49 -2.10 -12.93
CA TYR A 47 7.59 -2.67 -13.94
C TYR A 47 6.37 -1.76 -14.13
N HIS A 48 6.41 -0.93 -15.17
CA HIS A 48 5.38 0.07 -15.44
C HIS A 48 4.01 -0.55 -15.75
N GLU A 49 3.97 -1.83 -16.13
CA GLU A 49 2.75 -2.60 -16.40
C GLU A 49 1.83 -2.69 -15.18
N MET A 50 2.40 -2.64 -13.96
CA MET A 50 1.63 -2.53 -12.71
C MET A 50 0.73 -1.28 -12.66
N GLY A 51 1.04 -0.26 -13.47
CA GLY A 51 0.28 0.98 -13.55
C GLY A 51 -1.15 0.82 -14.05
N CYS A 52 -1.49 -0.30 -14.71
CA CYS A 52 -2.85 -0.59 -15.14
C CYS A 52 -3.74 -1.21 -14.05
N LEU A 53 -3.17 -1.56 -12.89
CA LEU A 53 -3.93 -2.15 -11.79
C LEU A 53 -4.59 -1.07 -10.93
N ARG A 54 -5.77 -1.39 -10.42
CA ARG A 54 -6.51 -0.60 -9.44
C ARG A 54 -6.89 -1.51 -8.27
N GLN A 55 -7.00 -0.95 -7.07
CA GLN A 55 -7.37 -1.69 -5.87
C GLN A 55 -8.40 -0.90 -5.06
N VAL A 56 -9.36 -1.62 -4.50
CA VAL A 56 -10.37 -1.09 -3.58
C VAL A 56 -10.36 -1.98 -2.35
N LEU A 57 -10.42 -1.37 -1.16
CA LEU A 57 -10.45 -2.09 0.10
C LEU A 57 -11.82 -1.87 0.75
N LYS A 58 -12.54 -2.96 1.04
CA LYS A 58 -13.82 -2.95 1.78
C LYS A 58 -13.71 -3.90 2.96
N GLY A 59 -13.66 -3.36 4.18
CA GLY A 59 -13.32 -4.16 5.35
C GLY A 59 -11.90 -4.73 5.21
N SER A 60 -11.76 -6.05 5.30
CA SER A 60 -10.49 -6.77 5.08
C SER A 60 -10.30 -7.25 3.65
N VAL A 61 -11.29 -7.09 2.78
CA VAL A 61 -11.23 -7.62 1.42
C VAL A 61 -10.68 -6.57 0.47
N VAL A 62 -9.53 -6.86 -0.13
CA VAL A 62 -9.01 -6.08 -1.25
C VAL A 62 -9.49 -6.68 -2.56
N THR A 63 -10.12 -5.86 -3.38
CA THR A 63 -10.49 -6.20 -4.76
C THR A 63 -9.56 -5.47 -5.72
N ILE A 64 -8.87 -6.23 -6.56
CA ILE A 64 -7.98 -5.74 -7.61
C ILE A 64 -8.70 -5.86 -8.97
N THR A 65 -8.59 -4.82 -9.79
CA THR A 65 -9.05 -4.78 -11.17
C THR A 65 -7.94 -4.30 -12.09
N SER A 66 -8.07 -4.57 -13.40
CA SER A 66 -7.16 -4.08 -14.43
C SER A 66 -7.87 -3.14 -15.39
N GLU A 67 -7.21 -2.06 -15.79
CA GLU A 67 -7.62 -1.18 -16.90
C GLU A 67 -7.44 -1.84 -18.28
N LYS A 68 -6.84 -3.03 -18.32
CA LYS A 68 -6.66 -3.87 -19.51
C LYS A 68 -7.45 -5.18 -19.38
N PRO A 69 -8.80 -5.15 -19.28
CA PRO A 69 -9.62 -6.33 -19.03
C PRO A 69 -9.57 -7.36 -20.15
N GLU A 70 -9.21 -6.98 -21.38
CA GLU A 70 -9.03 -7.86 -22.52
C GLU A 70 -7.98 -8.95 -22.28
N ARG A 71 -6.91 -8.64 -21.53
CA ARG A 71 -5.86 -9.61 -21.17
C ARG A 71 -6.40 -10.74 -20.29
N LEU A 72 -7.29 -10.39 -19.37
CA LEU A 72 -7.96 -11.35 -18.48
C LEU A 72 -8.97 -12.20 -19.25
N ARG A 73 -9.78 -11.57 -20.12
CA ARG A 73 -10.76 -12.27 -20.97
C ARG A 73 -10.10 -13.27 -21.92
N ALA A 74 -8.98 -12.91 -22.54
CA ALA A 74 -8.23 -13.78 -23.44
C ALA A 74 -7.75 -15.07 -22.76
N LYS A 75 -7.52 -15.03 -21.45
CA LYS A 75 -7.13 -16.20 -20.64
C LYS A 75 -8.29 -16.85 -19.89
N GLY A 76 -9.54 -16.42 -20.11
CA GLY A 76 -10.72 -16.94 -19.41
C GLY A 76 -10.73 -16.66 -17.90
N LEU A 77 -10.02 -15.61 -17.46
CA LEU A 77 -9.87 -15.24 -16.05
C LEU A 77 -10.93 -14.21 -15.63
N PRO A 78 -11.30 -14.16 -14.34
CA PRO A 78 -12.25 -13.16 -13.84
C PRO A 78 -11.70 -11.74 -14.01
N LEU A 79 -12.59 -10.76 -14.24
CA LEU A 79 -12.20 -9.35 -14.43
C LEU A 79 -11.69 -8.67 -13.17
N SER A 80 -11.96 -9.27 -12.02
CA SER A 80 -11.53 -8.80 -10.70
C SER A 80 -11.03 -9.97 -9.87
N LEU A 81 -10.02 -9.71 -9.05
CA LEU A 81 -9.50 -10.63 -8.05
C LEU A 81 -9.82 -10.07 -6.67
N SER A 82 -10.37 -10.88 -5.77
CA SER A 82 -10.61 -10.48 -4.38
C SER A 82 -9.80 -11.35 -3.43
N ILE A 83 -9.15 -10.71 -2.45
CA ILE A 83 -8.31 -11.37 -1.44
C ILE A 83 -8.79 -10.87 -0.07
N ASP A 84 -9.15 -11.78 0.83
CA ASP A 84 -9.39 -11.45 2.24
C ASP A 84 -8.05 -11.39 2.99
N LEU A 85 -7.79 -10.25 3.62
CA LEU A 85 -6.54 -9.98 4.33
C LEU A 85 -6.61 -10.35 5.82
N ASN A 86 -7.78 -10.75 6.31
CA ASN A 86 -7.95 -11.29 7.67
C ASN A 86 -7.45 -12.74 7.81
N ASP A 87 -7.31 -13.46 6.70
CA ASP A 87 -6.78 -14.81 6.72
C ASP A 87 -5.35 -14.84 7.27
N GLU A 88 -5.05 -15.88 8.06
CA GLU A 88 -3.71 -16.13 8.57
C GLU A 88 -2.74 -16.33 7.40
N PRO A 89 -1.61 -15.59 7.35
CA PRO A 89 -0.67 -15.69 6.24
C PRO A 89 -0.18 -17.12 5.98
N GLU A 90 0.04 -17.92 7.04
CA GLU A 90 0.49 -19.31 6.91
C GLU A 90 -0.51 -20.21 6.15
N LYS A 91 -1.80 -19.84 6.13
CA LYS A 91 -2.86 -20.63 5.47
C LYS A 91 -2.92 -20.40 3.96
N VAL A 92 -2.28 -19.35 3.46
CA VAL A 92 -2.33 -18.96 2.05
C VAL A 92 -1.50 -19.89 1.15
N GLY A 93 -0.44 -20.48 1.68
CA GLY A 93 0.40 -21.43 0.95
C GLY A 93 1.83 -21.52 1.50
N PRO A 94 2.78 -22.08 0.73
CA PRO A 94 4.13 -22.36 1.22
C PRO A 94 4.95 -21.09 1.46
N PHE A 95 5.87 -21.15 2.41
CA PHE A 95 6.84 -20.08 2.65
C PHE A 95 7.85 -19.98 1.50
N VAL A 96 8.13 -18.76 1.04
CA VAL A 96 9.05 -18.47 -0.06
C VAL A 96 9.91 -17.25 0.27
N GLU A 97 11.20 -17.35 -0.06
CA GLU A 97 12.16 -16.25 -0.05
C GLU A 97 12.37 -15.69 -1.46
N CYS A 98 12.46 -14.37 -1.54
CA CYS A 98 12.63 -13.53 -2.71
C CYS A 98 13.93 -12.69 -2.57
N GLN A 99 14.32 -11.96 -3.61
CA GLN A 99 15.50 -11.09 -3.56
C GLN A 99 15.40 -10.01 -2.48
N GLU A 100 16.52 -9.36 -2.15
CA GLU A 100 16.57 -8.22 -1.21
C GLU A 100 15.96 -8.54 0.17
N GLY A 101 16.07 -9.82 0.57
CA GLY A 101 15.55 -10.33 1.84
C GLY A 101 14.03 -10.29 1.95
N TYR A 102 13.28 -10.16 0.85
CA TYR A 102 11.83 -10.28 0.84
C TYR A 102 11.40 -11.74 1.04
N PHE A 103 10.35 -11.97 1.82
CA PHE A 103 9.84 -13.32 2.08
C PHE A 103 8.37 -13.26 2.51
N GLY A 104 7.65 -14.36 2.33
CA GLY A 104 6.25 -14.50 2.70
C GLY A 104 5.66 -15.84 2.29
N PHE A 105 4.33 -15.94 2.30
CA PHE A 105 3.61 -17.16 1.95
C PHE A 105 3.01 -17.03 0.55
N GLN A 106 3.41 -17.89 -0.37
CA GLN A 106 2.95 -17.83 -1.75
C GLN A 106 1.47 -18.19 -1.84
N PHE A 107 0.69 -17.35 -2.53
CA PHE A 107 -0.70 -17.66 -2.85
C PHE A 107 -0.79 -18.83 -3.84
N GLU A 108 -1.92 -19.55 -3.82
CA GLU A 108 -2.27 -20.51 -4.86
C GLU A 108 -2.09 -19.94 -6.28
N ASP A 109 -1.69 -20.80 -7.21
CA ASP A 109 -1.34 -20.44 -8.58
C ASP A 109 -2.40 -19.62 -9.31
N LYS A 110 -3.69 -19.79 -8.96
CA LYS A 110 -4.79 -19.00 -9.53
C LYS A 110 -4.63 -17.49 -9.31
N VAL A 111 -4.06 -17.08 -8.17
CA VAL A 111 -3.80 -15.68 -7.84
C VAL A 111 -2.62 -15.16 -8.64
N GLY A 112 -1.53 -15.92 -8.70
CA GLY A 112 -0.36 -15.61 -9.53
C GLY A 112 -0.74 -15.47 -11.00
N ALA A 113 -1.48 -16.45 -11.55
CA ALA A 113 -1.96 -16.45 -12.92
C ALA A 113 -2.84 -15.24 -13.25
N TRP A 114 -3.68 -14.79 -12.30
CA TRP A 114 -4.47 -13.56 -12.47
C TRP A 114 -3.57 -12.34 -12.63
N PHE A 115 -2.61 -12.15 -11.73
CA PHE A 115 -1.66 -11.04 -11.84
C PHE A 115 -0.84 -11.14 -13.11
N SER A 116 -0.30 -12.32 -13.43
CA SER A 116 0.52 -12.52 -14.62
C SER A 116 -0.23 -12.14 -15.90
N ALA A 117 -1.51 -12.50 -15.98
CA ALA A 117 -2.38 -12.10 -17.07
C ALA A 117 -2.63 -10.59 -17.10
N ALA A 118 -2.94 -9.99 -15.94
CA ALA A 118 -3.28 -8.57 -15.86
C ALA A 118 -2.12 -7.67 -16.29
N ILE A 119 -0.89 -7.97 -15.84
CA ILE A 119 0.29 -7.17 -16.14
C ILE A 119 1.09 -7.66 -17.35
N ASP A 120 0.71 -8.80 -17.93
CA ASP A 120 1.40 -9.41 -19.09
C ASP A 120 2.86 -9.77 -18.79
N ARG A 121 3.08 -10.39 -17.62
CA ARG A 121 4.39 -10.79 -17.12
C ARG A 121 4.27 -11.93 -16.12
N GLU A 122 5.14 -12.93 -16.20
CA GLU A 122 5.12 -14.06 -15.25
C GLU A 122 5.54 -13.62 -13.84
N VAL A 123 4.59 -13.69 -12.91
CA VAL A 123 4.75 -13.35 -11.50
C VAL A 123 4.02 -14.34 -10.60
N PHE A 124 4.42 -14.40 -9.34
CA PHE A 124 3.65 -15.02 -8.27
C PHE A 124 3.38 -13.99 -7.17
N ALA A 125 2.28 -14.19 -6.46
CA ALA A 125 1.90 -13.35 -5.33
C ALA A 125 2.34 -13.99 -4.02
N ILE A 126 2.82 -13.19 -3.08
CA ILE A 126 3.14 -13.61 -1.71
C ILE A 126 2.39 -12.76 -0.70
N ARG A 127 1.93 -13.40 0.36
CA ARG A 127 1.36 -12.80 1.55
C ARG A 127 2.47 -12.45 2.53
N SER A 128 2.57 -11.17 2.91
CA SER A 128 3.49 -10.71 3.95
C SER A 128 3.26 -11.47 5.25
N PRO A 129 4.31 -12.00 5.92
CA PRO A 129 4.16 -12.57 7.24
C PRO A 129 3.88 -11.45 8.24
N LEU A 130 3.20 -11.78 9.35
CA LEU A 130 2.84 -10.82 10.39
C LEU A 130 4.05 -10.01 10.90
N ARG A 131 5.24 -10.62 10.93
CA ARG A 131 6.50 -9.99 11.36
C ARG A 131 7.05 -8.91 10.41
N ARG A 132 6.72 -8.96 9.11
CA ARG A 132 7.14 -7.97 8.10
C ARG A 132 6.15 -6.82 7.94
N ARG A 133 5.01 -6.86 8.63
CA ARG A 133 4.17 -5.68 8.82
C ARG A 133 5.04 -4.60 9.45
N THR A 134 5.09 -3.42 8.83
CA THR A 134 6.09 -2.39 9.10
C THR A 134 6.06 -1.99 10.58
N ARG A 135 7.02 -2.51 11.36
CA ARG A 135 7.29 -2.00 12.70
C ARG A 135 7.96 -0.64 12.54
N MET A 136 7.36 0.38 13.13
CA MET A 136 7.92 1.73 13.13
C MET A 136 9.28 1.81 13.86
N ASN A 137 10.09 2.81 13.51
CA ASN A 137 11.45 2.99 14.03
C ASN A 137 11.41 3.65 15.42
N SER A 138 11.87 2.94 16.45
CA SER A 138 11.81 3.44 17.83
C SER A 138 12.81 4.58 18.15
N LYS A 139 13.78 4.85 17.27
CA LYS A 139 14.82 5.88 17.50
C LYS A 139 14.41 7.30 17.10
N GLU A 140 13.25 7.47 16.45
CA GLU A 140 12.77 8.75 15.91
C GLU A 140 11.55 9.32 16.70
N LEU A 141 11.27 8.79 17.89
CA LEU A 141 10.09 9.11 18.71
C LEU A 141 10.41 10.10 19.85
N ILE A 142 9.76 11.27 19.89
CA ILE A 142 10.11 12.39 20.80
C ILE A 142 9.41 12.32 22.18
N TYR A 143 8.38 11.50 22.36
CA TYR A 143 7.71 11.35 23.66
C TYR A 143 7.30 9.91 23.95
N ASP A 144 8.06 9.27 24.84
CA ASP A 144 7.95 7.85 25.15
C ASP A 144 7.36 7.61 26.55
N ARG A 145 6.52 6.58 26.69
CA ARG A 145 6.25 5.90 27.97
C ARG A 145 6.51 4.42 27.70
N HIS A 146 6.99 3.69 28.68
CA HIS A 146 7.64 2.41 28.40
C HIS A 146 6.75 1.30 27.79
N ASP A 147 5.41 1.44 27.84
CA ASP A 147 4.48 0.31 27.66
C ASP A 147 3.45 0.49 26.53
N ASP A 148 3.54 1.52 25.69
CA ASP A 148 2.54 1.74 24.63
C ASP A 148 3.06 1.32 23.26
N LEU A 149 2.60 0.15 22.81
CA LEU A 149 2.93 -0.42 21.51
C LEU A 149 2.34 0.36 20.32
N ARG A 150 1.49 1.38 20.59
CA ARG A 150 0.93 2.30 19.57
C ARG A 150 1.76 3.57 19.41
N LYS A 151 2.77 3.81 20.25
CA LYS A 151 3.53 5.07 20.30
C LYS A 151 4.19 5.50 19.03
N SER A 152 4.48 4.53 18.20
CA SER A 152 5.22 4.74 16.99
C SER A 152 4.30 5.16 15.82
N PHE A 153 2.98 5.11 16.02
CA PHE A 153 1.97 5.39 15.00
C PHE A 153 1.81 6.89 14.69
N CYS A 154 1.96 7.77 15.67
CA CYS A 154 1.73 9.20 15.49
C CYS A 154 2.90 9.97 14.86
N THR A 155 3.99 9.29 14.47
CA THR A 155 5.25 9.94 14.04
C THR A 155 5.83 9.41 12.72
N ASP A 156 5.73 8.12 12.38
CA ASP A 156 6.23 7.62 11.07
C ASP A 156 5.15 7.47 10.00
N ALA A 157 3.88 7.36 10.42
CA ALA A 157 2.86 7.79 9.50
C ALA A 157 2.94 9.32 9.53
N ALA A 158 3.58 9.89 8.51
CA ALA A 158 3.14 11.18 8.01
C ALA A 158 1.68 11.01 7.59
N PHE A 159 0.76 10.94 8.56
CA PHE A 159 -0.56 11.48 8.40
C PHE A 159 -0.33 12.95 8.12
N HIS A 160 -0.09 13.29 6.86
CA HIS A 160 -0.50 14.58 6.35
C HIS A 160 -2.03 14.57 6.32
N VAL A 161 -2.67 14.43 7.49
CA VAL A 161 -4.01 14.97 7.71
C VAL A 161 -3.77 16.45 7.85
N ILE A 162 -3.57 17.08 6.69
CA ILE A 162 -3.65 18.51 6.59
C ILE A 162 -5.14 18.81 6.76
N ASN A 163 -5.57 18.99 8.01
CA ASN A 163 -6.91 19.48 8.24
C ASN A 163 -7.00 20.91 7.69
N LYS A 164 -8.20 21.33 7.29
CA LYS A 164 -8.44 22.64 6.67
C LYS A 164 -7.89 23.79 7.54
N ALA A 165 -8.07 23.69 8.86
CA ALA A 165 -7.61 24.70 9.81
C ALA A 165 -6.07 24.88 9.81
N SER A 166 -5.30 23.80 9.66
CA SER A 166 -3.84 23.85 9.57
C SER A 166 -3.37 24.53 8.28
N VAL A 167 -4.10 24.35 7.18
CA VAL A 167 -3.83 25.06 5.92
C VAL A 167 -4.08 26.55 6.08
N GLU A 168 -5.26 26.90 6.63
CA GLU A 168 -5.67 28.28 6.86
C GLU A 168 -4.72 29.01 7.81
N GLU A 169 -4.25 28.34 8.86
CA GLU A 169 -3.28 28.92 9.79
C GLU A 169 -1.92 29.20 9.12
N VAL A 170 -1.43 28.26 8.32
CA VAL A 170 -0.17 28.45 7.57
C VAL A 170 -0.33 29.54 6.51
N GLU A 171 -1.46 29.57 5.80
CA GLU A 171 -1.77 30.61 4.82
C GLU A 171 -1.80 31.99 5.49
N ARG A 172 -2.45 32.13 6.65
CA ARG A 172 -2.47 33.37 7.42
C ARG A 172 -1.07 33.82 7.84
N ARG A 173 -0.26 32.93 8.42
CA ARG A 173 1.12 33.24 8.85
C ARG A 173 2.00 33.64 7.68
N MET A 174 1.80 33.03 6.51
CA MET A 174 2.56 33.38 5.30
C MET A 174 2.15 34.75 4.76
N LYS A 175 0.86 35.07 4.75
CA LYS A 175 0.36 36.41 4.39
C LYS A 175 0.85 37.50 5.34
N GLU A 176 0.94 37.21 6.64
CA GLU A 176 1.49 38.14 7.65
C GLU A 176 3.00 38.37 7.47
N ARG A 177 3.75 37.33 7.14
CA ARG A 177 5.21 37.39 7.04
C ARG A 177 5.70 37.86 5.66
N HIS A 178 4.92 37.62 4.62
CA HIS A 178 5.22 37.91 3.22
C HIS A 178 3.97 38.47 2.53
N PRO A 179 3.58 39.74 2.81
CA PRO A 179 2.35 40.33 2.27
C PRO A 179 2.35 40.43 0.74
N ASP A 180 3.52 40.56 0.13
CA ASP A 180 3.69 40.63 -1.33
C ASP A 180 3.73 39.24 -2.00
N GLY A 181 3.59 38.16 -1.22
CA GLY A 181 3.66 36.78 -1.66
C GLY A 181 5.09 36.23 -1.81
N LEU A 182 5.19 34.91 -1.91
CA LEU A 182 6.44 34.20 -2.21
C LEU A 182 6.38 33.68 -3.66
N PRO A 183 7.40 33.93 -4.49
CA PRO A 183 7.45 33.37 -5.83
C PRO A 183 7.41 31.84 -5.76
N ASN A 184 6.49 31.23 -6.52
CA ASN A 184 6.32 29.77 -6.65
C ASN A 184 5.84 29.01 -5.39
N PHE A 185 5.20 29.69 -4.44
CA PHE A 185 4.58 29.05 -3.28
C PHE A 185 3.06 29.22 -3.32
N PHE A 186 2.32 28.11 -3.37
CA PHE A 186 0.85 28.11 -3.38
C PHE A 186 0.32 27.10 -2.38
N ILE A 187 -0.60 27.54 -1.53
CA ILE A 187 -1.31 26.72 -0.56
C ILE A 187 -2.81 26.98 -0.77
N SER A 188 -3.60 25.93 -1.03
CA SER A 188 -5.05 26.01 -1.20
C SER A 188 -5.73 24.85 -0.47
N THR A 189 -6.92 25.14 0.09
CA THR A 189 -7.84 24.12 0.66
C THR A 189 -8.86 23.62 -0.36
N GLU A 190 -8.90 24.21 -1.55
CA GLU A 190 -9.77 23.86 -2.67
C GLU A 190 -8.97 23.04 -3.68
N GLN A 191 -8.96 21.72 -3.53
CA GLN A 191 -8.53 20.75 -4.55
C GLN A 191 -9.45 19.53 -4.54
#